data_AF-A0A961RD32-F1
#
_entry.id   AF-A0A961RD32-F1
#
_cell.length_a   1.000
_cell.length_b   1.000
_cell.length_c   1.000
_cell.angle_alpha   90.00
_cell.angle_beta   90.00
_cell.angle_gamma   90.00
#
_symmetry.space_group_name_H-M   'P 1'
#
loop_
_entity.id
_entity.type
_entity.pdbx_description
1 polymer ?
#
loop_
_entity_poly.entity_id
_entity_poly.type
_entity_poly.pdbx_seq_one_letter_code
_entity_poly.pdbx_strand_id
1 'polypeptide(L)'
;MSTGFFDIARVPFEGPDSTNPLAFRFYDPDEMVMGKRMEDHLRFAVCYWHSFVWPGGDPFGGQTFMRPWFADQKGDTMEAAKLKADIAFEMFSALGVPFYCFHDADVRPEGKNFAENTRNLETIADYFASKQEETGIRLLWGTANLFSNRRYMAGAATNPDPEVFAFAAATVKSCIDVTHRLGGENYVLWGGREGYETLLNTDLKR
;
A
#
# COMPACT_ATOMS: atom_id res chain seq x y z
N MET A 1 -6.62 10.78 -17.80
CA MET A 1 -5.69 10.67 -18.95
C MET A 1 -4.60 9.70 -18.56
N SER A 2 -4.16 8.84 -19.47
CA SER A 2 -3.09 7.87 -19.15
C SER A 2 -1.76 8.57 -18.91
N THR A 3 -0.94 8.02 -18.02
CA THR A 3 0.42 8.49 -17.70
C THR A 3 1.44 8.10 -18.78
N GLY A 4 1.12 7.09 -19.60
CA GLY A 4 2.05 6.51 -20.58
C GLY A 4 3.20 5.70 -19.94
N PHE A 5 3.10 5.34 -18.66
CA PHE A 5 4.14 4.57 -17.97
C PHE A 5 4.15 3.09 -18.38
N PHE A 6 2.99 2.51 -18.68
CA PHE A 6 2.85 1.14 -19.18
C PHE A 6 2.36 1.15 -20.63
N ASP A 7 2.99 0.33 -21.48
CA ASP A 7 2.59 0.14 -22.87
C ASP A 7 1.47 -0.90 -23.05
N ILE A 8 0.88 -1.38 -21.94
CA ILE A 8 -0.16 -2.42 -21.93
C ILE A 8 -1.40 -1.94 -21.18
N ALA A 9 -2.55 -1.98 -21.86
CA ALA A 9 -3.83 -1.58 -21.27
C ALA A 9 -4.48 -2.70 -20.44
N ARG A 10 -4.31 -3.96 -20.84
CA ARG A 10 -4.83 -5.15 -20.16
C ARG A 10 -4.01 -6.39 -20.54
N VAL A 11 -3.62 -7.18 -19.54
CA VAL A 11 -3.00 -8.50 -19.71
C VAL A 11 -4.11 -9.51 -20.08
N PRO A 12 -4.07 -10.13 -21.27
CA PRO A 12 -5.07 -11.10 -21.68
C PRO A 12 -4.83 -12.48 -21.04
N PHE A 13 -5.87 -13.32 -21.02
CA PHE A 13 -5.71 -14.76 -20.83
C PHE A 13 -5.53 -15.43 -22.20
N GLU A 14 -4.49 -16.27 -22.34
CA GLU A 14 -4.18 -16.98 -23.59
C GLU A 14 -4.05 -18.50 -23.41
N GLY A 15 -4.20 -19.01 -22.19
CA GLY A 15 -4.15 -20.44 -21.89
C GLY A 15 -2.75 -21.02 -21.69
N PRO A 16 -2.66 -22.30 -21.29
CA PRO A 16 -1.45 -22.92 -20.75
C PRO A 16 -0.29 -23.01 -21.74
N ASP A 17 -0.60 -23.09 -23.04
CA ASP A 17 0.39 -23.25 -24.11
C ASP A 17 0.94 -21.91 -24.62
N SER A 18 0.45 -20.76 -24.11
CA SER A 18 0.91 -19.46 -24.56
C SER A 18 2.40 -19.23 -24.26
N THR A 19 3.13 -18.77 -25.27
CA THR A 19 4.52 -18.32 -25.15
C THR A 19 4.63 -16.81 -24.89
N ASN A 20 3.51 -16.07 -24.89
CA ASN A 20 3.49 -14.65 -24.60
C ASN A 20 3.82 -14.40 -23.12
N PRO A 21 4.91 -13.70 -22.79
CA PRO A 21 5.27 -13.43 -21.39
C PRO A 21 4.33 -12.42 -20.70
N LEU A 22 3.53 -11.68 -21.46
CA LEU A 22 2.56 -10.69 -20.98
C LEU A 22 1.12 -11.17 -21.21
N ALA A 23 0.88 -12.47 -21.00
CA ALA A 23 -0.45 -13.06 -20.94
C ALA A 23 -0.57 -14.04 -19.76
N PHE A 24 -1.76 -14.13 -19.17
CA PHE A 24 -2.07 -15.16 -18.20
C PHE A 24 -2.24 -16.50 -18.90
N ARG A 25 -1.54 -17.51 -18.37
CA ARG A 25 -1.65 -18.90 -18.84
C ARG A 25 -2.75 -19.70 -18.15
N PHE A 26 -3.10 -19.29 -16.92
CA PHE A 26 -4.01 -20.05 -16.06
C PHE A 26 -5.05 -19.19 -15.36
N TYR A 27 -4.87 -17.87 -15.35
CA TYR A 27 -5.83 -16.97 -14.72
C TYR A 27 -6.78 -16.43 -15.77
N ASP A 28 -7.93 -17.09 -15.90
CA ASP A 28 -9.12 -16.54 -16.54
C ASP A 28 -10.07 -16.05 -15.43
N PRO A 29 -10.29 -14.73 -15.29
CA PRO A 29 -11.12 -14.19 -14.20
C PRO A 29 -12.56 -14.70 -14.24
N ASP A 30 -13.07 -15.07 -15.43
CA ASP A 30 -14.45 -15.51 -15.63
C ASP A 30 -14.63 -17.03 -15.56
N GLU A 31 -13.54 -17.80 -15.47
CA GLU A 31 -13.62 -19.25 -15.36
C GLU A 31 -14.38 -19.66 -14.09
N MET A 32 -15.37 -20.53 -14.26
CA MET A 32 -16.18 -21.04 -13.16
C MET A 32 -15.52 -22.26 -12.52
N VAL A 33 -14.95 -22.07 -11.33
CA VAL A 33 -14.34 -23.13 -10.53
C VAL A 33 -15.28 -23.47 -9.37
N MET A 34 -15.81 -24.69 -9.36
CA MET A 34 -16.75 -25.16 -8.31
C MET A 34 -17.91 -24.18 -8.06
N GLY A 35 -18.48 -23.61 -9.12
CA GLY A 35 -19.65 -22.73 -9.02
C GLY A 35 -19.36 -21.27 -8.64
N LYS A 36 -18.09 -20.83 -8.65
CA LYS A 36 -17.70 -19.44 -8.40
C LYS A 36 -16.59 -19.01 -9.36
N ARG A 37 -16.62 -17.76 -9.83
CA ARG A 37 -15.61 -17.21 -10.75
C ARG A 37 -14.23 -17.27 -10.11
N MET A 38 -13.20 -17.50 -10.90
CA MET A 38 -11.83 -17.59 -10.41
C MET A 38 -11.38 -16.28 -9.73
N GLU A 39 -11.77 -15.13 -10.27
CA GLU A 39 -11.54 -13.82 -9.64
C GLU A 39 -12.12 -13.74 -8.22
N ASP A 40 -13.33 -14.26 -8.02
CA ASP A 40 -14.01 -14.21 -6.72
C ASP A 40 -13.39 -15.19 -5.71
N HIS A 41 -12.75 -16.27 -6.18
CA HIS A 41 -11.97 -17.17 -5.34
C HIS A 41 -10.67 -16.53 -4.89
N LEU A 42 -9.90 -16.01 -5.85
CA LEU A 42 -8.52 -15.58 -5.61
C LEU A 42 -8.44 -14.18 -5.03
N ARG A 43 -9.32 -13.28 -5.48
CA ARG A 43 -9.46 -11.90 -4.97
C ARG A 43 -8.12 -11.20 -4.87
N PHE A 44 -7.33 -11.28 -5.94
CA PHE A 44 -5.98 -10.75 -5.95
C PHE A 44 -5.94 -9.27 -5.57
N ALA A 45 -4.95 -8.93 -4.75
CA ALA A 45 -4.66 -7.57 -4.35
C ALA A 45 -3.19 -7.26 -4.63
N VAL A 46 -2.91 -6.07 -5.14
CA VAL A 46 -1.53 -5.60 -5.25
C VAL A 46 -1.13 -4.88 -3.96
N CYS A 47 0.03 -5.24 -3.41
CA CYS A 47 0.64 -4.50 -2.32
C CYS A 47 1.32 -3.22 -2.85
N TYR A 48 0.89 -2.07 -2.32
CA TYR A 48 1.37 -0.78 -2.78
C TYR A 48 2.85 -0.54 -2.44
N TRP A 49 3.30 -0.93 -1.24
CA TRP A 49 4.65 -0.69 -0.76
C TRP A 49 5.73 -1.35 -1.63
N HIS A 50 5.60 -2.63 -1.96
CA HIS A 50 6.61 -3.30 -2.79
C HIS A 50 6.57 -2.85 -4.26
N SER A 51 5.38 -2.56 -4.78
CA SER A 51 5.20 -2.25 -6.19
C SER A 51 5.63 -0.82 -6.54
N PHE A 52 5.37 0.15 -5.64
CA PHE A 52 5.52 1.57 -5.94
C PHE A 52 6.37 2.36 -4.94
N VAL A 53 6.71 1.81 -3.78
CA VAL A 53 7.41 2.58 -2.72
C VAL A 53 8.84 2.09 -2.51
N TRP A 54 9.08 0.78 -2.51
CA TRP A 54 10.41 0.22 -2.29
C TRP A 54 11.36 0.63 -3.44
N PRO A 55 12.46 1.33 -3.14
CA PRO A 55 13.35 1.86 -4.18
C PRO A 55 14.40 0.85 -4.67
N GLY A 56 14.28 -0.42 -4.27
CA GLY A 56 15.21 -1.50 -4.66
C GLY A 56 16.53 -1.51 -3.89
N GLY A 57 16.57 -0.87 -2.71
CA GLY A 57 17.72 -0.92 -1.80
C GLY A 57 17.64 -2.05 -0.77
N ASP A 58 18.76 -2.33 -0.11
CA ASP A 58 18.93 -3.37 0.91
C ASP A 58 19.89 -2.89 2.02
N PRO A 59 20.18 -3.69 3.07
CA PRO A 59 21.09 -3.27 4.15
C PRO A 59 22.53 -2.93 3.73
N PHE A 60 22.93 -3.25 2.50
CA PHE A 60 24.28 -3.10 1.95
C PHE A 60 24.35 -2.14 0.74
N GLY A 61 23.20 -1.65 0.24
CA GLY A 61 23.13 -0.81 -0.96
C GLY A 61 21.88 0.09 -1.02
N GLY A 62 21.99 1.21 -1.73
CA GLY A 62 20.94 2.23 -1.84
C GLY A 62 19.92 1.98 -2.95
N GLN A 63 19.17 3.03 -3.29
CA GLN A 63 18.17 3.01 -4.35
C GLN A 63 18.74 2.56 -5.71
N THR A 64 18.04 1.63 -6.36
CA THR A 64 18.37 1.12 -7.70
C THR A 64 17.27 1.41 -8.72
N PHE A 65 16.02 1.59 -8.27
CA PHE A 65 14.91 1.92 -9.15
C PHE A 65 14.84 3.41 -9.47
N MET A 66 14.83 3.74 -10.76
CA MET A 66 14.71 5.12 -11.26
C MET A 66 13.28 5.38 -11.75
N ARG A 67 12.33 5.50 -10.81
CA ARG A 67 10.92 5.77 -11.13
C ARG A 67 10.64 7.28 -11.11
N PRO A 68 9.76 7.80 -11.98
CA PRO A 68 9.51 9.24 -12.08
C PRO A 68 8.91 9.84 -10.80
N TRP A 69 8.16 9.06 -10.01
CA TRP A 69 7.63 9.50 -8.72
C TRP A 69 8.66 9.42 -7.57
N PHE A 70 9.89 8.95 -7.82
CA PHE A 70 11.00 9.01 -6.86
C PHE A 70 11.92 10.23 -7.06
N ALA A 71 11.80 10.95 -8.18
CA ALA A 71 12.80 11.94 -8.57
C ALA A 71 12.96 13.07 -7.53
N ASP A 72 14.22 13.44 -7.29
CA ASP A 72 14.75 14.60 -6.56
C ASP A 72 14.91 14.54 -5.02
N GLN A 73 14.79 13.39 -4.34
CA GLN A 73 14.67 13.34 -2.86
C GLN A 73 13.52 14.22 -2.31
N LYS A 74 12.71 14.78 -3.22
CA LYS A 74 11.44 15.49 -3.05
C LYS A 74 10.26 14.60 -3.43
N GLY A 75 10.47 13.30 -3.67
CA GLY A 75 9.40 12.29 -3.84
C GLY A 75 8.43 12.19 -2.66
N ASP A 76 8.64 13.04 -1.65
CA ASP A 76 7.79 13.34 -0.53
C ASP A 76 6.90 14.56 -0.79
N THR A 77 6.32 14.69 -1.99
CA THR A 77 5.28 15.69 -2.30
C THR A 77 3.94 15.03 -2.59
N MET A 78 2.86 15.80 -2.45
CA MET A 78 1.52 15.34 -2.79
C MET A 78 1.36 15.13 -4.31
N GLU A 79 2.06 15.91 -5.12
CA GLU A 79 2.10 15.74 -6.58
C GLU A 79 2.75 14.40 -6.97
N ALA A 80 3.87 14.04 -6.34
CA ALA A 80 4.51 12.74 -6.56
C ALA A 80 3.63 11.59 -6.07
N ALA A 81 2.94 11.76 -4.93
CA ALA A 81 1.98 10.79 -4.43
C ALA A 81 0.80 10.57 -5.41
N LYS A 82 0.27 11.63 -6.00
CA LYS A 82 -0.80 11.54 -7.01
C LYS A 82 -0.33 10.87 -8.31
N LEU A 83 0.86 11.22 -8.81
CA LEU A 83 1.45 10.55 -9.97
C LEU A 83 1.66 9.05 -9.70
N LYS A 84 2.17 8.69 -8.52
CA LYS A 84 2.31 7.29 -8.10
C LYS A 84 0.95 6.58 -8.07
N ALA A 85 -0.11 7.26 -7.61
CA ALA A 85 -1.46 6.72 -7.61
C ALA A 85 -2.03 6.53 -9.03
N ASP A 86 -1.84 7.50 -9.93
CA ASP A 86 -2.21 7.36 -11.34
C ASP A 86 -1.61 6.09 -11.95
N ILE A 87 -0.28 5.93 -11.80
CA ILE A 87 0.46 4.78 -12.33
C ILE A 87 0.05 3.48 -11.64
N ALA A 88 -0.24 3.53 -10.33
CA ALA A 88 -0.68 2.36 -9.59
C ALA A 88 -2.04 1.84 -10.10
N PHE A 89 -3.03 2.72 -10.25
CA PHE A 89 -4.35 2.34 -10.75
C PHE A 89 -4.32 1.90 -12.22
N GLU A 90 -3.39 2.42 -13.04
CA GLU A 90 -3.11 1.87 -14.37
C GLU A 90 -2.60 0.44 -14.31
N MET A 91 -1.62 0.15 -13.43
CA MET A 91 -1.10 -1.22 -13.26
C MET A 91 -2.20 -2.17 -12.78
N PHE A 92 -3.01 -1.74 -11.82
CA PHE A 92 -4.12 -2.54 -11.28
C PHE A 92 -5.12 -2.88 -12.39
N SER A 93 -5.48 -1.89 -13.21
CA SER A 93 -6.39 -2.06 -14.35
C SER A 93 -5.79 -2.99 -15.42
N ALA A 94 -4.49 -2.83 -15.70
CA ALA A 94 -3.76 -3.64 -16.67
C ALA A 94 -3.65 -5.10 -16.23
N LEU A 95 -3.38 -5.37 -14.96
CA LEU A 95 -3.36 -6.72 -14.41
C LEU A 95 -4.76 -7.31 -14.25
N GLY A 96 -5.78 -6.46 -14.11
CA GLY A 96 -7.13 -6.91 -13.82
C GLY A 96 -7.33 -7.46 -12.43
N VAL A 97 -6.63 -6.87 -11.46
CA VAL A 97 -6.81 -7.19 -10.06
C VAL A 97 -7.97 -6.37 -9.49
N PRO A 98 -8.88 -6.99 -8.71
CA PRO A 98 -9.99 -6.27 -8.12
C PRO A 98 -9.58 -5.41 -6.92
N PHE A 99 -8.39 -5.64 -6.34
CA PHE A 99 -8.00 -5.02 -5.09
C PHE A 99 -6.59 -4.44 -5.05
N TYR A 100 -6.37 -3.56 -4.07
CA TYR A 100 -5.06 -3.11 -3.61
C TYR A 100 -5.01 -3.02 -2.08
N CYS A 101 -3.80 -2.91 -1.53
CA CYS A 101 -3.53 -2.75 -0.09
C CYS A 101 -2.45 -1.70 0.15
N PHE A 102 -2.54 -0.91 1.23
CA PHE A 102 -1.53 0.11 1.55
C PHE A 102 -1.32 0.32 3.05
N HIS A 103 -0.13 0.78 3.44
CA HIS A 103 0.08 1.53 4.68
C HIS A 103 -0.10 3.02 4.44
N ASP A 104 -0.54 3.78 5.43
CA ASP A 104 -0.67 5.24 5.33
C ASP A 104 0.58 5.92 4.76
N ALA A 105 1.76 5.58 5.27
CA ALA A 105 3.03 6.15 4.81
C ALA A 105 3.41 5.77 3.35
N ASP A 106 2.76 4.76 2.77
CA ASP A 106 3.02 4.36 1.38
C ASP A 106 2.40 5.34 0.39
N VAL A 107 1.29 5.99 0.78
CA VAL A 107 0.42 6.74 -0.14
C VAL A 107 0.57 8.24 0.01
N ARG A 108 1.00 8.74 1.17
CA ARG A 108 1.08 10.18 1.47
C ARG A 108 2.49 10.62 1.86
N PRO A 109 2.86 11.89 1.65
CA PRO A 109 4.15 12.40 2.06
C PRO A 109 4.28 12.64 3.59
N GLU A 110 5.48 12.53 4.16
CA GLU A 110 5.80 12.84 5.57
C GLU A 110 5.67 14.34 5.86
N GLY A 111 4.70 14.63 6.73
CA GLY A 111 4.50 15.93 7.33
C GLY A 111 5.38 16.10 8.57
N LYS A 112 5.45 17.35 9.05
CA LYS A 112 6.29 17.71 10.20
C LYS A 112 5.73 17.22 11.54
N ASN A 113 4.44 16.88 11.57
CA ASN A 113 3.71 16.52 12.78
C ASN A 113 2.47 15.69 12.42
N PHE A 114 1.78 15.19 13.46
CA PHE A 114 0.57 14.37 13.30
C PHE A 114 -0.54 15.05 12.48
N ALA A 115 -0.76 16.35 12.69
CA ALA A 115 -1.82 17.09 12.00
C ALA A 115 -1.53 17.24 10.49
N GLU A 116 -0.26 17.44 10.11
CA GLU A 116 0.17 17.44 8.71
C GLU A 116 0.07 16.04 8.09
N ASN A 117 0.53 14.99 8.80
CA ASN A 117 0.39 13.60 8.34
C ASN A 117 -1.06 13.22 8.08
N THR A 118 -1.96 13.58 9.00
CA THR A 118 -3.40 13.34 8.86
C THR A 118 -3.95 14.09 7.65
N ARG A 119 -3.66 15.38 7.50
CA ARG A 119 -4.11 16.17 6.34
C ARG A 119 -3.64 15.59 5.00
N ASN A 120 -2.38 15.14 4.94
CA ASN A 120 -1.83 14.52 3.75
C ASN A 120 -2.52 13.18 3.44
N LEU A 121 -2.77 12.35 4.46
CA LEU A 121 -3.51 11.09 4.32
C LEU A 121 -4.94 11.33 3.82
N GLU A 122 -5.62 12.32 4.38
CA GLU A 122 -6.97 12.71 3.97
C GLU A 122 -7.00 13.17 2.50
N THR A 123 -6.03 14.00 2.10
CA THR A 123 -5.92 14.53 0.74
C THR A 123 -5.70 13.42 -0.29
N ILE A 124 -4.82 12.46 0.00
CA ILE A 124 -4.58 11.37 -0.95
C ILE A 124 -5.74 10.36 -0.94
N ALA A 125 -6.42 10.17 0.18
CA ALA A 125 -7.61 9.32 0.25
C ALA A 125 -8.74 9.86 -0.63
N ASP A 126 -8.97 11.18 -0.67
CA ASP A 126 -9.96 11.77 -1.59
C ASP A 126 -9.60 11.50 -3.06
N TYR A 127 -8.30 11.53 -3.38
CA TYR A 127 -7.82 11.19 -4.70
C TYR A 127 -7.98 9.70 -5.03
N PHE A 128 -7.70 8.82 -4.07
CA PHE A 128 -7.91 7.37 -4.24
C PHE A 128 -9.38 7.05 -4.43
N ALA A 129 -10.28 7.71 -3.69
CA ALA A 129 -11.72 7.53 -3.85
C ALA A 129 -12.17 7.83 -5.30
N SER A 130 -11.69 8.92 -5.90
CA SER A 130 -12.01 9.22 -7.30
C SER A 130 -11.45 8.16 -8.26
N LYS A 131 -10.24 7.64 -7.99
CA LYS A 131 -9.67 6.54 -8.78
C LYS A 131 -10.45 5.24 -8.65
N GLN A 132 -10.94 4.91 -7.45
CA GLN A 132 -11.80 3.75 -7.24
C GLN A 132 -13.13 3.90 -7.99
N GLU A 133 -13.71 5.09 -8.02
CA GLU A 133 -14.92 5.38 -8.80
C GLU A 133 -14.67 5.26 -10.32
N GLU A 134 -13.56 5.80 -10.81
CA GLU A 134 -13.18 5.75 -12.23
C GLU A 134 -12.92 4.32 -12.74
N THR A 135 -12.38 3.44 -11.89
CA THR A 135 -11.82 2.14 -12.31
C THR A 135 -12.60 0.93 -11.79
N GLY A 136 -13.40 1.09 -10.74
CA GLY A 136 -14.04 -0.01 -10.01
C GLY A 136 -13.10 -0.84 -9.12
N ILE A 137 -11.81 -0.49 -9.05
CA ILE A 137 -10.84 -1.15 -8.17
C ILE A 137 -11.16 -0.82 -6.71
N ARG A 138 -11.03 -1.81 -5.82
CA ARG A 138 -11.45 -1.69 -4.42
C ARG A 138 -10.28 -1.82 -3.44
N LEU A 139 -10.44 -1.27 -2.24
CA LEU A 139 -9.47 -1.45 -1.17
C LEU A 139 -9.74 -2.80 -0.49
N LEU A 140 -8.76 -3.71 -0.47
CA LEU A 140 -8.90 -4.92 0.34
C LEU A 140 -8.64 -4.60 1.81
N TRP A 141 -7.58 -3.85 2.08
CA TRP A 141 -7.29 -3.34 3.42
C TRP A 141 -6.31 -2.17 3.41
N GLY A 142 -6.49 -1.27 4.38
CA GLY A 142 -5.48 -0.32 4.82
C GLY A 142 -4.83 -0.74 6.13
N THR A 143 -3.72 -0.10 6.48
CA THR A 143 -3.01 -0.30 7.75
C THR A 143 -2.16 0.92 8.10
N ALA A 144 -1.67 0.99 9.33
CA ALA A 144 -0.73 2.02 9.77
C ALA A 144 0.72 1.49 9.68
N ASN A 145 1.64 2.27 9.08
CA ASN A 145 3.07 2.00 9.20
C ASN A 145 3.58 2.53 10.55
N LEU A 146 3.66 1.62 11.52
CA LEU A 146 4.15 1.90 12.87
C LEU A 146 5.55 1.31 13.12
N PHE A 147 6.39 1.22 12.08
CA PHE A 147 7.68 0.52 12.18
C PHE A 147 8.84 1.16 11.41
N SER A 148 8.56 1.99 10.41
CA SER A 148 9.60 2.65 9.60
C SER A 148 10.17 3.90 10.27
N ASN A 149 9.33 4.76 10.85
CA ASN A 149 9.80 5.98 11.49
C ASN A 149 10.60 5.66 12.76
N ARG A 150 11.73 6.36 12.95
CA ARG A 150 12.62 6.18 14.11
C ARG A 150 11.89 6.28 15.46
N ARG A 151 10.79 7.03 15.56
CA ARG A 151 9.98 7.14 16.79
C ARG A 151 9.53 5.76 17.31
N TYR A 152 9.32 4.79 16.42
CA TYR A 152 8.87 3.44 16.76
C TYR A 152 10.01 2.45 17.03
N MET A 153 11.27 2.92 17.16
CA MET A 153 12.43 2.02 17.33
C MET A 153 12.31 1.08 18.55
N ALA A 154 11.54 1.47 19.58
CA ALA A 154 11.30 0.70 20.79
C ALA A 154 9.86 0.15 20.87
N GLY A 155 9.14 0.04 19.75
CA GLY A 155 7.75 -0.39 19.69
C GLY A 155 6.79 0.75 19.33
N ALA A 156 5.52 0.43 19.14
CA ALA A 156 4.47 1.42 18.92
C ALA A 156 3.42 1.32 20.03
N ALA A 157 2.54 0.32 20.00
CA ALA A 157 1.68 0.02 21.13
C ALA A 157 2.46 -0.55 22.33
N THR A 158 3.58 -1.25 22.08
CA THR A 158 4.45 -1.79 23.14
C THR A 158 5.58 -0.84 23.53
N ASN A 159 5.53 0.43 23.10
CA ASN A 159 6.62 1.37 23.41
C ASN A 159 6.64 1.71 24.91
N PRO A 160 7.81 1.73 25.57
CA PRO A 160 7.90 2.16 26.97
C PRO A 160 7.54 3.64 27.19
N ASP A 161 7.63 4.47 26.14
CA ASP A 161 7.25 5.88 26.14
C ASP A 161 5.75 6.07 25.81
N PRO A 162 4.94 6.60 26.76
CA PRO A 162 3.50 6.80 26.55
C PRO A 162 3.17 7.83 25.47
N GLU A 163 4.07 8.76 25.13
CA GLU A 163 3.81 9.72 24.04
C GLU A 163 3.87 9.04 22.67
N VAL A 164 4.76 8.04 22.51
CA VAL A 164 4.83 7.23 21.28
C VAL A 164 3.59 6.35 21.14
N PHE A 165 3.12 5.76 22.24
CA PHE A 165 1.84 5.03 22.27
C PHE A 165 0.69 5.93 21.79
N ALA A 166 0.58 7.13 22.34
CA ALA A 166 -0.48 8.07 21.99
C ALA A 166 -0.43 8.45 20.50
N PHE A 167 0.77 8.69 19.96
CA PHE A 167 0.95 8.96 18.53
C PHE A 167 0.53 7.76 17.68
N ALA A 168 0.95 6.54 18.03
CA ALA A 168 0.59 5.32 17.32
C ALA A 168 -0.92 5.09 17.32
N ALA A 169 -1.58 5.24 18.47
CA ALA A 169 -3.03 5.11 18.60
C ALA A 169 -3.77 6.14 17.72
N ALA A 170 -3.30 7.39 17.69
CA ALA A 170 -3.89 8.43 16.85
C ALA A 170 -3.69 8.11 15.35
N THR A 171 -2.52 7.60 14.95
CA THR A 171 -2.25 7.17 13.57
C THR A 171 -3.16 6.01 13.17
N VAL A 172 -3.30 4.98 14.02
CA VAL A 172 -4.21 3.84 13.76
C VAL A 172 -5.64 4.33 13.56
N LYS A 173 -6.12 5.24 14.41
CA LYS A 173 -7.45 5.85 14.26
C LYS A 173 -7.63 6.48 12.88
N SER A 174 -6.72 7.37 12.47
CA SER A 174 -6.81 8.02 11.15
C SER A 174 -6.77 7.02 10.00
N CYS A 175 -5.98 5.95 10.13
CA CYS A 175 -5.89 4.89 9.12
C CYS A 175 -7.18 4.07 9.04
N ILE A 176 -7.80 3.73 10.17
CA ILE A 176 -9.09 3.03 10.22
C ILE A 176 -10.17 3.89 9.56
N ASP A 177 -10.24 5.18 9.90
CA ASP A 177 -11.24 6.10 9.34
C ASP A 177 -11.12 6.19 7.80
N VAL A 178 -9.89 6.33 7.29
CA VAL A 178 -9.64 6.35 5.83
C VAL A 178 -9.90 5.00 5.19
N THR A 179 -9.49 3.90 5.81
CA THR A 179 -9.77 2.54 5.30
C THR A 179 -11.28 2.32 5.17
N HIS A 180 -12.05 2.71 6.19
CA HIS A 180 -13.50 2.64 6.16
C HIS A 180 -14.08 3.54 5.05
N ARG A 181 -13.59 4.79 4.92
CA ARG A 181 -14.06 5.72 3.87
C ARG A 181 -13.85 5.17 2.46
N LEU A 182 -12.73 4.51 2.21
CA LEU A 182 -12.37 3.90 0.92
C LEU A 182 -13.03 2.53 0.69
N GLY A 183 -13.91 2.09 1.59
CA GLY A 183 -14.62 0.82 1.50
C GLY A 183 -13.71 -0.40 1.70
N GLY A 184 -12.66 -0.25 2.52
CA GLY A 184 -11.74 -1.34 2.86
C GLY A 184 -12.47 -2.52 3.50
N GLU A 185 -12.30 -3.71 2.95
CA GLU A 185 -12.97 -4.91 3.46
C GLU A 185 -12.34 -5.45 4.76
N ASN A 186 -11.09 -5.08 5.05
CA ASN A 186 -10.38 -5.46 6.26
C ASN A 186 -9.49 -4.30 6.74
N TYR A 187 -9.00 -4.41 7.98
CA TYR A 187 -7.93 -3.55 8.51
C TYR A 187 -6.86 -4.44 9.13
N VAL A 188 -5.60 -4.22 8.77
CA VAL A 188 -4.49 -5.08 9.20
C VAL A 188 -3.72 -4.44 10.35
N LEU A 189 -3.21 -5.28 11.26
CA LEU A 189 -2.26 -4.90 12.30
C LEU A 189 -1.04 -5.81 12.18
N TRP A 190 0.06 -5.30 11.62
CA TRP A 190 1.33 -6.00 11.58
C TRP A 190 2.32 -5.35 12.55
N GLY A 191 2.65 -6.08 13.62
CA GLY A 191 3.50 -5.59 14.72
C GLY A 191 4.98 -5.58 14.39
N GLY A 192 5.42 -4.86 13.36
CA GLY A 192 6.82 -4.84 12.92
C GLY A 192 7.85 -4.43 13.99
N ARG A 193 7.42 -3.68 15.01
CA ARG A 193 8.22 -3.30 16.20
C ARG A 193 7.59 -3.76 17.52
N GLU A 194 6.47 -4.47 17.48
CA GLU A 194 5.72 -4.86 18.67
C GLU A 194 6.34 -6.14 19.25
N GLY A 195 7.45 -5.96 19.95
CA GLY A 195 8.30 -7.01 20.47
C GLY A 195 9.49 -6.41 21.20
N TYR A 196 10.59 -7.14 21.26
CA TYR A 196 11.80 -6.69 21.95
C TYR A 196 13.06 -7.10 21.19
N GLU A 197 14.12 -6.31 21.36
CA GLU A 197 15.47 -6.69 20.93
C GLU A 197 16.19 -7.50 22.03
N THR A 198 15.93 -7.18 23.30
CA THR A 198 16.48 -7.90 24.46
C THR A 198 15.50 -7.97 25.62
N LEU A 199 15.51 -9.09 26.35
CA LEU A 199 14.69 -9.27 27.54
C LEU A 199 15.15 -8.43 28.74
N LEU A 200 16.42 -7.98 28.75
CA LEU A 200 17.02 -7.30 29.90
C LEU A 200 16.34 -5.97 30.25
N ASN A 201 15.68 -5.33 29.28
CA ASN A 201 15.00 -4.04 29.43
C ASN A 201 13.52 -4.10 29.02
N THR A 202 12.93 -5.29 28.94
CA THR A 202 11.54 -5.49 28.49
C THR A 202 10.70 -6.09 29.61
N ASP A 203 9.60 -5.42 29.96
CA ASP A 203 8.52 -6.03 30.73
C ASP A 203 7.48 -6.61 29.78
N LEU A 204 7.52 -7.93 29.56
CA LEU A 204 6.63 -8.63 28.63
C LEU A 204 5.16 -8.65 29.04
N LYS A 205 4.86 -8.42 30.32
CA LYS A 205 3.48 -8.50 30.85
C LYS A 205 2.74 -7.17 30.78
N ARG A 206 3.48 -6.07 30.61
CA ARG A 206 2.93 -4.74 30.43
C ARG A 206 2.32 -4.59 29.04
#